data_AF-A0A3D0SR96-F1
#
_entry.id   AF-A0A3D0SR96-F1
#
_cell.length_a   1.000
_cell.length_b   1.000
_cell.length_c   1.000
_cell.angle_alpha   90.00
_cell.angle_beta   90.00
_cell.angle_gamma   90.00
#
_symmetry.space_group_name_H-M   'P 1'
#
loop_
_entity.id
_entity.type
_entity.pdbx_description
1 polymer ?
#
loop_
_entity_poly.entity_id
_entity_poly.type
_entity_poly.pdbx_seq_one_letter_code
_entity_poly.pdbx_strand_id
1 'polypeptide(L)' 'MAEKNELRFQHGLNFNKLPAWQKRAMGVYWATWAKPGQGPRSGQTVMTPRRQLIMNQELPQVMP' A
#
# COMPACT_ATOMS: atom_id res chain seq x y z
N MET A 1 -20.38 8.45 -17.43
CA MET A 1 -19.17 8.62 -16.58
C MET A 1 -18.32 9.85 -16.93
N ALA A 2 -18.38 10.40 -18.15
CA ALA A 2 -17.59 11.57 -18.56
C ALA A 2 -18.09 12.91 -17.98
N GLU A 3 -19.41 13.14 -17.96
CA GLU A 3 -20.03 14.43 -17.59
C GLU A 3 -19.64 14.93 -16.18
N LYS A 4 -19.56 14.03 -15.20
CA LYS A 4 -19.13 14.35 -13.83
C LYS A 4 -17.64 14.72 -13.73
N ASN A 5 -16.80 14.11 -14.58
CA ASN A 5 -15.38 14.45 -14.61
C ASN A 5 -15.15 15.78 -15.33
N GLU A 6 -15.92 16.05 -16.39
CA GLU A 6 -15.92 17.32 -17.12
C GLU A 6 -16.32 18.48 -16.19
N LEU A 7 -17.41 18.32 -15.43
CA LEU A 7 -17.87 19.33 -14.45
C LEU A 7 -16.81 19.64 -13.39
N ARG A 8 -16.13 18.60 -12.86
CA ARG A 8 -15.04 18.80 -11.88
C ARG A 8 -13.86 19.53 -12.49
N PHE A 9 -13.53 19.22 -13.74
CA PHE A 9 -12.45 19.86 -14.47
C PHE A 9 -12.74 21.35 -14.69
N GLN A 10 -13.98 21.70 -15.06
CA GLN A 10 -14.43 23.11 -15.17
C GLN A 10 -14.30 23.88 -13.85
N HIS A 11 -14.42 23.21 -12.70
CA HIS A 11 -14.20 23.77 -11.37
C HIS A 11 -12.75 23.62 -10.85
N GLY A 12 -11.79 23.31 -11.71
CA GLY A 12 -10.36 23.23 -11.37
C GLY A 12 -9.93 21.96 -10.61
N LEU A 13 -10.83 20.99 -10.44
CA LEU A 13 -10.56 19.73 -9.74
C LEU A 13 -10.27 18.60 -10.72
N ASN A 14 -9.00 18.19 -10.79
CA ASN A 14 -8.59 17.04 -11.59
C ASN A 14 -8.63 15.73 -10.77
N PHE A 15 -9.70 14.94 -10.96
CA PHE A 15 -9.88 13.66 -10.28
C PHE A 15 -8.71 12.68 -10.48
N ASN A 16 -8.05 12.70 -11.65
CA ASN A 16 -6.94 11.80 -11.94
C ASN A 16 -5.70 12.10 -11.09
N LYS A 17 -5.54 13.35 -10.64
CA LYS A 17 -4.44 13.78 -9.75
C LYS A 17 -4.65 13.41 -8.28
N LEU A 18 -5.83 12.93 -7.89
CA LEU A 18 -6.05 12.48 -6.52
C LEU A 18 -5.21 11.23 -6.22
N PRO A 19 -4.74 11.06 -4.97
CA PRO A 19 -4.06 9.84 -4.53
C PRO A 19 -4.87 8.58 -4.81
N ALA A 20 -4.19 7.47 -5.09
CA ALA A 20 -4.83 6.19 -5.43
C ALA A 20 -5.85 5.75 -4.37
N TRP A 21 -5.51 5.87 -3.09
CA TRP A 21 -6.36 5.46 -1.98
C TRP A 21 -7.70 6.20 -1.90
N GLN A 22 -7.75 7.49 -2.28
CA GLN A 22 -9.00 8.25 -2.34
C GLN A 22 -9.92 7.76 -3.46
N LYS A 23 -9.33 7.18 -4.50
CA LYS A 23 -10.05 6.68 -5.67
C LYS A 23 -10.45 5.21 -5.54
N ARG A 24 -9.69 4.40 -4.80
CA ARG A 24 -9.76 2.91 -4.87
C ARG A 24 -9.65 2.18 -3.52
N ALA A 25 -9.71 2.90 -2.39
CA ALA A 25 -9.48 2.37 -1.04
C ALA A 25 -8.04 1.86 -0.80
N MET A 26 -7.81 1.24 0.37
CA MET A 26 -6.51 0.81 0.86
C MET A 26 -6.54 -0.66 1.28
N GLY A 27 -5.42 -1.36 1.14
CA GLY A 27 -5.25 -2.73 1.59
C GLY A 27 -4.43 -2.83 2.87
N VAL A 28 -4.78 -3.78 3.72
CA VAL A 28 -4.00 -4.14 4.92
C VAL A 28 -3.78 -5.64 4.93
N TYR A 29 -2.52 -6.09 4.94
CA TYR A 29 -2.18 -7.52 4.92
C TYR A 29 -0.91 -7.81 5.69
N TRP A 30 -0.72 -9.08 6.05
CA TRP A 30 0.50 -9.55 6.67
C TRP A 30 1.57 -9.84 5.61
N ALA A 31 2.77 -9.30 5.78
CA ALA A 31 3.94 -9.67 5.03
C ALA A 31 5.01 -10.25 5.95
N THR A 32 5.77 -11.21 5.44
CA THR A 32 6.90 -11.81 6.15
C THR A 32 8.19 -11.39 5.46
N TRP A 33 9.17 -10.94 6.23
CA TRP A 33 10.50 -10.62 5.72
C TRP A 33 11.59 -11.15 6.67
N ALA A 34 12.81 -11.23 6.14
CA ALA A 34 13.98 -11.56 6.95
C ALA A 34 14.45 -10.31 7.71
N LYS A 35 14.59 -10.41 9.03
CA LYS A 35 15.20 -9.39 9.89
C LYS A 35 16.32 -10.01 10.73
N PRO A 36 17.43 -9.28 10.97
CA PRO A 36 18.46 -9.75 11.88
C PRO A 36 17.88 -9.85 13.30
N GLY A 37 18.20 -10.93 13.99
CA GLY A 37 17.91 -11.14 15.40
C GLY A 37 19.12 -11.80 16.08
N GLN A 38 19.19 -11.72 17.41
CA GLN A 38 20.25 -12.39 18.16
C GLN A 38 19.79 -13.75 18.66
N GLY A 39 20.63 -14.77 18.44
CA GLY A 39 20.40 -16.10 18.97
C GLY A 39 20.51 -16.09 20.50
N PRO A 40 19.50 -16.54 21.27
CA PRO A 40 19.49 -16.43 22.73
C PRO A 40 20.56 -17.30 23.42
N ARG A 41 21.13 -18.27 22.70
CA ARG A 41 22.17 -19.18 23.22
C ARG A 41 23.58 -18.81 22.77
N SER A 42 23.74 -18.25 21.57
CA SER A 42 25.05 -17.97 20.97
C SER A 42 25.40 -16.47 20.90
N GLY A 43 24.42 -15.58 21.07
CA GLY A 43 24.58 -14.13 20.86
C GLY A 43 24.83 -13.74 19.40
N GLN A 44 24.86 -14.69 18.48
CA GLN A 44 25.15 -14.43 17.07
C GLN A 44 23.96 -13.79 16.37
N THR A 45 24.25 -12.90 15.41
CA THR A 45 23.22 -12.32 14.56
C THR A 45 22.80 -13.33 13.49
N VAL A 46 21.53 -13.72 13.51
CA VAL A 46 20.93 -14.66 12.57
C VAL A 46 19.71 -13.99 11.92
N MET A 47 19.51 -14.21 10.62
CA MET A 47 18.32 -13.73 9.93
C MET A 47 17.10 -14.59 10.31
N THR A 48 16.03 -13.94 10.75
CA THR A 48 14.80 -14.61 11.19
C THR A 48 13.58 -14.03 10.47
N PRO A 49 12.58 -14.85 10.12
CA PRO A 49 11.34 -14.35 9.54
C PRO A 49 10.55 -13.57 10.58
N ARG A 50 10.10 -12.36 10.22
CA ARG A 50 9.23 -11.52 11.04
C ARG A 50 8.01 -11.14 10.23
N ARG A 51 6.84 -11.29 10.83
CA ARG A 51 5.58 -10.85 10.24
C ARG A 51 5.31 -9.40 10.62
N GLN A 52 4.97 -8.57 9.64
CA GLN A 52 4.55 -7.19 9.87
C GLN A 52 3.28 -6.89 9.07
N LEU A 53 2.43 -6.06 9.65
CA LEU A 53 1.24 -5.52 8.99
C LEU A 53 1.67 -4.45 7.98
N ILE A 54 1.28 -4.62 6.72
CA ILE A 54 1.57 -3.68 5.64
C ILE A 54 0.29 -2.95 5.27
N MET A 55 0.40 -1.62 5.25
CA MET A 55 -0.63 -0.72 4.72
C MET A 55 -0.27 -0.39 3.28
N ASN A 56 -1.07 -0.86 2.32
CA ASN A 56 -0.90 -0.58 0.91
C ASN A 56 -1.93 0.47 0.45
N GLN A 57 -1.44 1.67 0.10
CA GLN A 57 -2.27 2.77 -0.40
C GLN A 57 -2.42 2.78 -1.93
N GLU A 58 -1.67 1.91 -2.61
CA GLU A 58 -1.56 1.82 -4.06
C GLU A 58 -1.97 0.43 -4.52
N LEU A 59 -3.23 0.08 -4.23
CA LEU A 59 -3.76 -1.19 -4.67
C LEU A 59 -3.68 -1.32 -6.21
N PRO A 60 -3.20 -2.48 -6.71
CA PRO A 60 -3.13 -2.73 -8.14
C PRO A 60 -4.55 -2.74 -8.72
N GLN A 61 -4.67 -2.22 -9.93
CA GLN A 61 -5.94 -2.29 -10.65
C GLN A 61 -6.09 -3.70 -11.21
N VAL A 62 -6.88 -4.54 -10.55
CA VAL A 62 -7.28 -5.82 -11.11
C VAL A 62 -8.28 -5.51 -12.22
N MET A 63 -7.87 -5.64 -13.47
CA MET A 63 -8.83 -5.68 -14.59
C MET A 63 -9.45 -7.09 -14.62
N PRO A 64 -10.79 -7.22 -14.53
CA PRO A 64 -11.47 -8.48 -14.83
C PRO A 64 -11.43 -8.78 -16.33
#